data_AF-A0A4R1RDV7-F1
#
_entry.id   AF-A0A4R1RDV7-F1
#
_cell.length_a   1.000
_cell.length_b   1.000
_cell.length_c   1.000
_cell.angle_alpha   90.00
_cell.angle_beta   90.00
_cell.angle_gamma   90.00
#
_symmetry.space_group_name_H-M   'P 1'
#
loop_
_entity.id
_entity.type
_entity.pdbx_description
1 polymer ?
#
loop_
_entity_poly.entity_id
_entity_poly.type
_entity_poly.pdbx_seq_one_letter_code
_entity_poly.pdbx_strand_id
1 'polypeptide(L)'
;MKKAINYINETLGINAIVNPIQNKDLGNLPMYFSKAYKLYGTTIFDKNIVLVELKNEDDLSILQADKHLLLLKNTWNKTVVLVLDTILSYNRNRLIEKRINFIVPGKQLFLPELLINLSENYSLPKSKQKSETLMPSAQLLLLYHIIHRYNKWQIEEHAFNEIADKLNYSPMAITNAVEDLKQHEFIDVNGEKEKYIKFKYERSELWYYAQEQKLLVSPIIKTVYVDVLPSDSFMLKSNASAMPEYTSLNPSRQDYYAIEKNTFYALKRNNRLVNANDREGQFAIEVWKYNPLTIAEEMDNDLVVVDPLSLYLSLKDSHDERVEMGLEQIIEKYIW
;
A
#
# COMPACT_ATOMS: atom_id res chain seq x y z
N MET A 1 -27.38 -5.36 33.87
CA MET A 1 -26.10 -4.69 33.52
C MET A 1 -24.85 -5.58 33.57
N LYS A 2 -24.47 -6.21 34.70
CA LYS A 2 -23.24 -7.06 34.79
C LYS A 2 -23.15 -8.14 33.70
N LYS A 3 -24.26 -8.82 33.41
CA LYS A 3 -24.36 -9.80 32.32
C LYS A 3 -24.10 -9.20 30.94
N ALA A 4 -24.58 -7.97 30.70
CA ALA A 4 -24.39 -7.26 29.43
C ALA A 4 -22.91 -6.92 29.20
N ILE A 5 -22.20 -6.49 30.25
CA ILE A 5 -20.77 -6.16 30.16
C ILE A 5 -19.93 -7.38 29.88
N ASN A 6 -20.16 -8.47 30.63
CA ASN A 6 -19.45 -9.72 30.38
C ASN A 6 -19.69 -10.19 28.95
N TYR A 7 -20.93 -10.13 28.48
CA TYR A 7 -21.26 -10.49 27.11
C TYR A 7 -20.59 -9.59 26.06
N ILE A 8 -20.53 -8.27 26.29
CA ILE A 8 -19.79 -7.33 25.43
C ILE A 8 -18.30 -7.68 25.40
N ASN A 9 -17.69 -7.92 26.56
CA ASN A 9 -16.27 -8.23 26.69
C ASN A 9 -15.93 -9.55 25.99
N GLU A 10 -16.74 -10.59 26.18
CA GLU A 10 -16.59 -11.89 25.51
C GLU A 10 -16.81 -11.80 24.00
N THR A 11 -17.83 -11.05 23.56
CA THR A 11 -18.20 -10.97 22.13
C THR A 11 -17.23 -10.08 21.34
N LEU A 12 -16.74 -8.99 21.93
CA LEU A 12 -15.90 -8.01 21.25
C LEU A 12 -14.41 -8.13 21.61
N GLY A 13 -14.02 -9.00 22.55
CA GLY A 13 -12.63 -9.19 22.96
C GLY A 13 -12.02 -7.99 23.69
N ILE A 14 -12.84 -7.22 24.43
CA ILE A 14 -12.43 -5.99 25.13
C ILE A 14 -12.62 -6.10 26.64
N ASN A 15 -12.07 -5.12 27.37
CA ASN A 15 -12.29 -4.94 28.81
C ASN A 15 -13.06 -3.63 29.05
N ALA A 16 -14.34 -3.60 28.71
CA ALA A 16 -15.18 -2.43 28.92
C ALA A 16 -15.45 -2.23 30.42
N ILE A 17 -15.22 -1.01 30.91
CA ILE A 17 -15.58 -0.56 32.26
C ILE A 17 -16.91 0.18 32.17
N VAL A 18 -17.82 -0.08 33.11
CA VAL A 18 -19.13 0.56 33.15
C VAL A 18 -19.30 1.31 34.45
N ASN A 19 -19.66 2.58 34.32
CA ASN A 19 -19.91 3.47 35.44
C ASN A 19 -21.38 3.91 35.44
N PRO A 20 -22.11 3.82 36.56
CA PRO A 20 -23.47 4.33 36.64
C PRO A 20 -23.47 5.86 36.48
N ILE A 21 -24.36 6.37 35.63
CA ILE A 21 -24.56 7.82 35.48
C ILE A 21 -25.48 8.27 36.61
N GLN A 22 -24.99 9.14 37.50
CA GLN A 22 -25.77 9.59 38.65
C GLN A 22 -26.78 10.66 38.25
N ASN A 23 -27.83 10.84 39.07
CA ASN A 23 -28.89 11.81 38.79
C ASN A 23 -28.41 13.26 38.65
N LYS A 24 -27.26 13.61 39.24
CA LYS A 24 -26.63 14.94 39.13
C LYS A 24 -26.02 15.19 37.75
N ASP A 25 -25.68 14.13 37.03
CA ASP A 25 -25.04 14.19 35.71
C ASP A 25 -26.06 14.08 34.56
N LEU A 26 -27.36 14.00 34.90
CA LEU A 26 -28.46 13.84 33.93
C LEU A 26 -28.78 15.12 33.12
N GLY A 27 -28.28 16.29 33.54
CA GLY A 27 -28.50 17.56 32.83
C GLY A 27 -29.98 17.87 32.55
N ASN A 28 -30.26 18.45 31.37
CA ASN A 28 -31.59 18.89 30.90
C ASN A 28 -32.60 17.76 30.61
N LEU A 29 -32.36 16.53 31.05
CA LEU A 29 -33.27 15.42 30.79
C LEU A 29 -34.53 15.50 31.67
N PRO A 30 -35.73 15.23 31.12
CA PRO A 30 -36.95 15.19 31.90
C PRO A 30 -36.88 14.20 33.08
N MET A 31 -37.47 14.57 34.23
CA MET A 31 -37.45 13.76 35.46
C MET A 31 -38.02 12.33 35.29
N TYR A 32 -38.82 12.05 34.25
CA TYR A 32 -39.34 10.71 34.01
C TYR A 32 -38.24 9.71 33.59
N PHE A 33 -37.12 10.15 33.02
CA PHE A 33 -36.03 9.26 32.61
C PHE A 33 -35.39 8.55 33.80
N SER A 34 -35.17 9.25 34.91
CA SER A 34 -34.58 8.66 36.12
C SER A 34 -35.52 7.66 36.79
N LYS A 35 -36.84 7.72 36.51
CA LYS A 35 -37.83 6.77 36.99
C LYS A 35 -38.00 5.56 36.08
N ALA A 36 -37.84 5.73 34.76
CA ALA A 36 -38.04 4.65 33.79
C ALA A 36 -36.74 3.86 33.49
N TYR A 37 -35.58 4.50 33.56
CA TYR A 37 -34.31 3.94 33.10
C TYR A 37 -33.22 3.97 34.17
N LYS A 38 -32.30 3.01 34.09
CA LYS A 38 -30.96 3.05 34.69
C LYS A 38 -29.97 3.30 33.56
N LEU A 39 -29.14 4.32 33.71
CA LEU A 39 -28.20 4.74 32.70
C LEU A 39 -26.78 4.46 33.15
N TYR A 40 -25.96 3.97 32.23
CA TYR A 40 -24.58 3.65 32.49
C TYR A 40 -23.70 4.14 31.36
N GLY A 41 -22.57 4.76 31.70
CA GLY A 41 -21.56 5.17 30.75
C GLY A 41 -20.51 4.09 30.58
N THR A 42 -20.08 3.89 29.34
CA THR A 42 -18.97 3.00 29.00
C THR A 42 -18.24 3.49 27.76
N THR A 43 -17.06 2.95 27.52
CA THR A 43 -16.27 3.23 26.31
C THR A 43 -15.99 1.90 25.62
N ILE A 44 -16.35 1.83 24.33
CA ILE A 44 -16.09 0.67 23.47
C ILE A 44 -15.33 1.20 22.25
N PHE A 45 -14.10 0.72 22.03
CA PHE A 45 -13.22 1.15 20.93
C PHE A 45 -13.19 2.67 20.75
N ASP A 46 -12.85 3.39 21.82
CA ASP A 46 -12.76 4.87 21.90
C ASP A 46 -14.06 5.65 21.63
N LYS A 47 -15.20 4.95 21.47
CA LYS A 47 -16.52 5.57 21.40
C LYS A 47 -17.19 5.59 22.77
N ASN A 48 -17.64 6.77 23.17
CA ASN A 48 -18.44 6.95 24.38
C ASN A 48 -19.86 6.45 24.15
N ILE A 49 -20.27 5.47 24.95
CA ILE A 49 -21.56 4.79 24.84
C ILE A 49 -22.34 4.96 26.14
N VAL A 50 -23.65 5.15 25.97
CA VAL A 50 -24.62 5.14 27.07
C VAL A 50 -25.46 3.87 26.96
N LEU A 51 -25.31 2.99 27.94
CA LEU A 51 -26.16 1.80 28.11
C LEU A 51 -27.41 2.20 28.89
N VAL A 52 -28.57 1.82 28.36
CA VAL A 52 -29.89 2.15 28.90
C VAL A 52 -30.58 0.86 29.30
N GLU A 53 -30.77 0.65 30.59
CA GLU A 53 -31.50 -0.49 31.14
C GLU A 53 -32.86 -0.05 31.65
N LEU A 54 -33.90 -0.83 31.38
CA LEU A 54 -35.25 -0.55 31.86
C LEU A 54 -35.40 -0.94 33.32
N LYS A 55 -36.11 -0.13 34.12
CA LYS A 55 -36.45 -0.49 35.49
C LYS A 55 -37.62 -1.46 35.58
N ASN A 56 -38.55 -1.40 34.62
CA ASN A 56 -39.69 -2.29 34.50
C ASN A 56 -39.86 -2.69 33.03
N GLU A 57 -39.73 -3.99 32.71
CA GLU A 57 -39.78 -4.46 31.31
C GLU A 57 -41.22 -4.52 30.75
N ASP A 58 -42.23 -4.62 31.62
CA ASP A 58 -43.64 -4.81 31.23
C ASP A 58 -44.34 -3.55 30.71
N ASP A 59 -43.76 -2.35 30.91
CA ASP A 59 -44.37 -1.06 30.56
C ASP A 59 -43.91 -0.48 29.21
N LEU A 60 -43.02 -1.17 28.47
CA LEU A 60 -42.35 -0.53 27.34
C LEU A 60 -43.02 -0.77 25.97
N SER A 61 -43.71 0.25 25.47
CA SER A 61 -43.98 0.35 24.03
C SER A 61 -42.69 0.74 23.29
N ILE A 62 -42.25 -0.06 22.32
CA ILE A 62 -41.07 0.26 21.46
C ILE A 62 -41.18 1.64 20.81
N LEU A 63 -42.40 2.11 20.52
CA LEU A 63 -42.64 3.45 19.97
C LEU A 63 -42.27 4.57 20.95
N GLN A 64 -42.44 4.35 22.25
CA GLN A 64 -42.04 5.31 23.28
C GLN A 64 -40.53 5.22 23.56
N ALA A 65 -39.99 4.00 23.61
CA ALA A 65 -38.56 3.78 23.79
C ALA A 65 -37.72 4.45 22.69
N ASP A 66 -38.14 4.35 21.44
CA ASP A 66 -37.50 5.00 20.29
C ASP A 66 -37.39 6.52 20.47
N LYS A 67 -38.49 7.19 20.83
CA LYS A 67 -38.50 8.64 21.12
C LYS A 67 -37.58 9.01 22.28
N HIS A 68 -37.57 8.19 23.33
CA HIS A 68 -36.73 8.42 24.51
C HIS A 68 -35.24 8.25 24.20
N LEU A 69 -34.89 7.19 23.45
CA LEU A 69 -33.51 6.92 23.03
C LEU A 69 -33.00 7.99 22.07
N LEU A 70 -33.84 8.48 21.17
CA LEU A 70 -33.50 9.60 20.27
C LEU A 70 -33.22 10.89 21.05
N LEU A 71 -34.03 11.19 22.08
CA LEU A 71 -33.82 12.36 22.93
C LEU A 71 -32.51 12.26 23.72
N LEU A 72 -32.19 11.08 24.27
CA LEU A 72 -30.90 10.82 24.94
C LEU A 72 -29.72 11.01 24.00
N LYS A 73 -29.83 10.45 22.77
CA LYS A 73 -28.81 10.57 21.73
C LYS A 73 -28.55 12.04 21.37
N ASN A 74 -29.61 12.82 21.15
CA ASN A 74 -29.49 14.23 20.78
C ASN A 74 -28.95 15.11 21.92
N THR A 75 -29.32 14.80 23.16
CA THR A 75 -28.93 15.60 24.33
C THR A 75 -27.45 15.41 24.69
N TRP A 76 -26.93 14.19 24.54
CA TRP A 76 -25.56 13.87 24.92
C TRP A 76 -24.60 13.69 23.76
N ASN A 77 -25.10 13.68 22.52
CA ASN A 77 -24.32 13.42 21.31
C ASN A 77 -23.47 12.14 21.44
N LYS A 78 -24.05 11.10 22.06
CA LYS A 78 -23.40 9.81 22.33
C LYS A 78 -24.22 8.68 21.73
N THR A 79 -23.56 7.57 21.43
CA THR A 79 -24.23 6.35 21.01
C THR A 79 -25.02 5.78 22.19
N VAL A 80 -26.32 5.59 22.01
CA VAL A 80 -27.22 5.05 23.03
C VAL A 80 -27.55 3.61 22.67
N VAL A 81 -27.46 2.70 23.64
CA VAL A 81 -27.69 1.27 23.45
C VAL A 81 -28.69 0.78 24.49
N LEU A 82 -29.77 0.16 24.04
CA LEU A 82 -30.79 -0.42 24.91
C LEU A 82 -30.35 -1.82 25.40
N VAL A 83 -30.41 -2.05 26.71
CA VAL A 83 -30.11 -3.35 27.33
C VAL A 83 -31.42 -3.96 27.82
N LEU A 84 -31.72 -5.16 27.32
CA LEU A 84 -32.94 -5.91 27.64
C LEU A 84 -32.55 -7.30 28.16
N ASP A 85 -33.26 -7.82 29.17
CA ASP A 85 -33.02 -9.19 29.63
C ASP A 85 -33.63 -10.20 28.64
N THR A 86 -34.79 -9.88 28.06
CA THR A 86 -35.44 -10.68 27.03
C THR A 86 -36.08 -9.83 25.94
N ILE A 87 -36.27 -10.41 24.74
CA ILE A 87 -36.96 -9.74 23.64
C ILE A 87 -37.82 -10.72 22.86
N LEU A 88 -39.06 -10.34 22.56
CA LEU A 88 -39.96 -11.08 21.69
C LEU A 88 -39.59 -10.87 20.22
N SER A 89 -39.78 -11.87 19.36
CA SER A 89 -39.34 -11.84 17.96
C SER A 89 -39.89 -10.65 17.16
N TYR A 90 -41.14 -10.25 17.38
CA TYR A 90 -41.74 -9.09 16.69
C TYR A 90 -41.11 -7.77 17.15
N ASN A 91 -40.78 -7.66 18.43
CA ASN A 91 -40.11 -6.50 19.02
C ASN A 91 -38.67 -6.38 18.51
N ARG A 92 -37.95 -7.51 18.40
CA ARG A 92 -36.63 -7.59 17.79
C ARG A 92 -36.62 -7.08 16.35
N ASN A 93 -37.52 -7.57 15.51
CA ASN A 93 -37.59 -7.15 14.11
C ASN A 93 -37.83 -5.63 14.00
N ARG A 94 -38.70 -5.07 14.83
CA ARG A 94 -38.94 -3.62 14.88
C ARG A 94 -37.72 -2.81 15.28
N LEU A 95 -36.94 -3.26 16.27
CA LEU A 95 -35.68 -2.59 16.65
C LEU A 95 -34.67 -2.60 15.51
N ILE A 96 -34.55 -3.73 14.80
CA ILE A 96 -33.64 -3.89 13.65
C ILE A 96 -34.08 -2.99 12.49
N GLU A 97 -35.36 -3.00 12.13
CA GLU A 97 -35.93 -2.13 11.07
C GLU A 97 -35.66 -0.66 11.34
N LYS A 98 -35.80 -0.24 12.60
CA LYS A 98 -35.52 1.13 13.04
C LYS A 98 -34.05 1.42 13.31
N ARG A 99 -33.16 0.42 13.16
CA ARG A 99 -31.71 0.51 13.42
C ARG A 99 -31.38 0.99 14.84
N ILE A 100 -32.21 0.63 15.82
CA ILE A 100 -31.98 0.98 17.22
C ILE A 100 -30.93 0.02 17.78
N ASN A 101 -29.87 0.56 18.38
CA ASN A 101 -28.84 -0.27 19.01
C ASN A 101 -29.42 -1.00 20.24
N PHE A 102 -29.27 -2.32 20.31
CA PHE A 102 -29.70 -3.10 21.47
C PHE A 102 -28.79 -4.29 21.78
N ILE A 103 -28.82 -4.71 23.05
CA ILE A 103 -28.11 -5.88 23.56
C ILE A 103 -29.06 -6.72 24.41
N VAL A 104 -29.12 -8.01 24.09
CA VAL A 104 -29.75 -9.04 24.91
C VAL A 104 -28.64 -9.99 25.38
N PRO A 105 -28.19 -9.89 26.63
CA PRO A 105 -27.01 -10.61 27.12
C PRO A 105 -27.08 -12.12 26.85
N GLY A 106 -26.03 -12.68 26.26
CA GLY A 106 -25.91 -14.11 25.96
C GLY A 106 -26.76 -14.59 24.78
N LYS A 107 -27.45 -13.69 24.07
CA LYS A 107 -28.29 -14.05 22.91
C LYS A 107 -27.93 -13.25 21.68
N GLN A 108 -27.99 -11.92 21.76
CA GLN A 108 -27.95 -11.05 20.58
C GLN A 108 -27.32 -9.71 20.90
N LEU A 109 -26.49 -9.24 19.97
CA LEU A 109 -25.87 -7.93 19.97
C LEU A 109 -26.11 -7.29 18.61
N PHE A 110 -26.80 -6.15 18.59
CA PHE A 110 -27.09 -5.41 17.36
C PHE A 110 -26.70 -3.95 17.54
N LEU A 111 -25.52 -3.59 17.03
CA LEU A 111 -24.91 -2.26 17.18
C LEU A 111 -24.53 -1.68 15.81
N PRO A 112 -25.50 -1.39 14.92
CA PRO A 112 -25.24 -0.93 13.55
C PRO A 112 -24.43 0.38 13.49
N GLU A 113 -24.49 1.23 14.52
CA GLU A 113 -23.72 2.49 14.56
C GLU A 113 -22.25 2.32 14.94
N LEU A 114 -21.87 1.12 15.40
CA LEU A 114 -20.51 0.80 15.83
C LEU A 114 -19.69 0.08 14.76
N LEU A 115 -20.08 0.12 13.47
CA LEU A 115 -19.36 -0.51 12.35
C LEU A 115 -17.84 -0.46 12.57
N ILE A 116 -17.25 -1.64 12.78
CA ILE A 116 -15.81 -1.83 12.92
C ILE A 116 -15.33 -2.37 11.59
N ASN A 117 -14.52 -1.58 10.87
CA ASN A 117 -13.82 -2.08 9.70
C ASN A 117 -12.59 -2.87 10.17
N LEU A 118 -12.76 -4.19 10.34
CA LEU A 118 -11.66 -5.11 10.62
C LEU A 118 -11.00 -5.52 9.31
N SER A 119 -10.35 -4.57 8.63
CA SER A 119 -9.44 -4.90 7.54
C SER A 119 -8.11 -5.33 8.15
N GLU A 120 -7.80 -6.62 8.09
CA GLU A 120 -6.52 -7.17 8.51
C GLU A 120 -5.42 -6.73 7.54
N ASN A 121 -4.87 -5.53 7.75
CA ASN A 121 -3.56 -5.21 7.21
C ASN A 121 -2.52 -5.89 8.10
N TYR A 122 -2.35 -7.20 7.91
CA TYR A 122 -1.25 -7.93 8.53
C TYR A 122 0.09 -7.38 8.05
N SER A 123 0.68 -6.46 8.80
CA SER A 123 2.14 -6.33 8.89
C SER A 123 2.63 -7.32 9.96
N LEU A 124 2.36 -8.61 9.75
CA LEU A 124 3.16 -9.63 10.42
C LEU A 124 4.58 -9.50 9.83
N PRO A 125 5.66 -9.50 10.63
CA PRO A 125 6.95 -9.91 10.11
C PRO A 125 6.77 -11.38 9.74
N LYS A 126 6.37 -11.62 8.49
CA LYS A 126 6.42 -12.95 7.89
C LYS A 126 7.80 -13.47 8.24
N SER A 127 7.91 -14.70 8.74
CA SER A 127 9.08 -15.50 8.38
C SER A 127 9.16 -15.39 6.86
N LYS A 128 10.08 -14.55 6.41
CA LYS A 128 10.07 -13.94 5.09
C LYS A 128 10.40 -15.11 4.17
N GLN A 129 9.38 -15.82 3.66
CA GLN A 129 9.57 -16.71 2.52
C GLN A 129 10.32 -15.84 1.51
N LYS A 130 11.51 -16.31 1.10
CA LYS A 130 12.35 -15.63 0.12
C LYS A 130 11.42 -15.29 -1.04
N SER A 131 11.25 -13.99 -1.31
CA SER A 131 10.48 -13.58 -2.49
C SER A 131 11.09 -14.29 -3.68
N GLU A 132 10.28 -14.78 -4.61
CA GLU A 132 10.82 -15.47 -5.79
C GLU A 132 11.62 -14.52 -6.69
N THR A 133 11.39 -13.21 -6.56
CA THR A 133 12.07 -12.15 -7.33
C THR A 133 12.40 -10.95 -6.45
N LEU A 134 13.36 -10.13 -6.90
CA LEU A 134 13.67 -8.85 -6.26
C LEU A 134 12.51 -7.87 -6.39
N MET A 135 12.34 -7.03 -5.38
CA MET A 135 11.50 -5.84 -5.49
C MET A 135 12.09 -4.87 -6.53
N PRO A 136 11.25 -4.06 -7.22
CA PRO A 136 11.74 -3.10 -8.21
C PRO A 136 12.78 -2.11 -7.65
N SER A 137 12.62 -1.63 -6.41
CA SER A 137 13.60 -0.75 -5.79
C SER A 137 14.90 -1.47 -5.40
N ALA A 138 14.83 -2.74 -4.99
CA ALA A 138 16.01 -3.56 -4.71
C ALA A 138 16.80 -3.86 -5.99
N GLN A 139 16.10 -4.21 -7.08
CA GLN A 139 16.68 -4.35 -8.40
C GLN A 139 17.35 -3.05 -8.86
N LEU A 140 16.69 -1.89 -8.71
CA LEU A 140 17.28 -0.59 -9.04
C LEU A 140 18.61 -0.37 -8.31
N LEU A 141 18.67 -0.63 -6.99
CA LEU A 141 19.92 -0.48 -6.22
C LEU A 141 21.03 -1.39 -6.73
N LEU A 142 20.69 -2.64 -7.05
CA LEU A 142 21.62 -3.62 -7.60
C LEU A 142 22.17 -3.16 -8.96
N LEU A 143 21.28 -2.76 -9.88
CA LEU A 143 21.67 -2.28 -11.21
C LEU A 143 22.49 -1.00 -11.14
N TYR A 144 22.11 -0.05 -10.28
CA TYR A 144 22.84 1.19 -10.05
C TYR A 144 24.28 0.90 -9.58
N HIS A 145 24.45 -0.02 -8.62
CA HIS A 145 25.77 -0.41 -8.12
C HIS A 145 26.66 -1.04 -9.21
N ILE A 146 26.07 -1.87 -10.08
CA ILE A 146 26.78 -2.55 -11.17
C ILE A 146 27.22 -1.54 -12.24
N ILE A 147 26.30 -0.68 -12.70
CA ILE A 147 26.52 0.22 -13.83
C ILE A 147 27.49 1.36 -13.47
N HIS A 148 27.32 1.97 -12.30
CA HIS A 148 28.10 3.16 -11.91
C HIS A 148 29.43 2.81 -11.23
N ARG A 149 30.09 1.73 -11.66
CA ARG A 149 31.33 1.21 -11.06
C ARG A 149 32.51 2.20 -11.08
N TYR A 150 32.49 3.16 -11.99
CA TYR A 150 33.54 4.18 -12.13
C TYR A 150 33.10 5.58 -11.69
N ASN A 151 31.87 5.74 -11.18
CA ASN A 151 31.40 7.02 -10.69
C ASN A 151 32.11 7.38 -9.38
N LYS A 152 32.25 8.67 -9.11
CA LYS A 152 32.83 9.15 -7.84
C LYS A 152 31.93 8.85 -6.65
N TRP A 153 30.63 8.81 -6.88
CA TRP A 153 29.64 8.51 -5.85
C TRP A 153 29.38 7.01 -5.85
N GLN A 154 29.69 6.33 -4.74
CA GLN A 154 29.51 4.89 -4.59
C GLN A 154 28.49 4.59 -3.50
N ILE A 155 27.49 3.77 -3.83
CA ILE A 155 26.36 3.50 -2.92
C ILE A 155 26.77 2.93 -1.55
N GLU A 156 27.89 2.19 -1.49
CA GLU A 156 28.40 1.59 -0.24
C GLU A 156 29.01 2.61 0.73
N GLU A 157 29.36 3.81 0.23
CA GLU A 157 29.98 4.88 1.02
C GLU A 157 28.95 5.81 1.68
N HIS A 158 27.67 5.57 1.45
CA HIS A 158 26.58 6.47 1.85
C HIS A 158 25.55 5.80 2.74
N ALA A 159 25.01 6.58 3.67
CA ALA A 159 23.94 6.13 4.55
C ALA A 159 22.61 6.03 3.79
N PHE A 160 21.66 5.25 4.30
CA PHE A 160 20.39 4.98 3.58
C PHE A 160 19.59 6.24 3.25
N ASN A 161 19.66 7.28 4.08
CA ASN A 161 18.99 8.55 3.80
C ASN A 161 19.64 9.29 2.63
N GLU A 162 20.97 9.27 2.53
CA GLU A 162 21.69 9.89 1.43
C GLU A 162 21.43 9.14 0.12
N ILE A 163 21.36 7.80 0.16
CA ILE A 163 20.95 6.98 -0.98
C ILE A 163 19.51 7.32 -1.40
N ALA A 164 18.61 7.51 -0.43
CA ALA A 164 17.22 7.86 -0.69
C ALA A 164 17.12 9.22 -1.41
N ASP A 165 17.83 10.22 -0.91
CA ASP A 165 17.87 11.55 -1.52
C ASP A 165 18.49 11.51 -2.92
N LYS A 166 19.61 10.78 -3.08
CA LYS A 166 20.33 10.63 -4.35
C LYS A 166 19.46 10.00 -5.44
N LEU A 167 18.73 8.94 -5.10
CA LEU A 167 17.92 8.18 -6.06
C LEU A 167 16.47 8.68 -6.16
N ASN A 168 16.12 9.74 -5.41
CA ASN A 168 14.77 10.28 -5.30
C ASN A 168 13.73 9.25 -4.84
N TYR A 169 14.10 8.48 -3.81
CA TYR A 169 13.24 7.52 -3.12
C TYR A 169 12.93 7.98 -1.70
N SER A 170 11.83 7.49 -1.13
CA SER A 170 11.61 7.66 0.31
C SER A 170 12.61 6.82 1.13
N PRO A 171 13.03 7.25 2.33
CA PRO A 171 13.89 6.45 3.21
C PRO A 171 13.33 5.06 3.53
N MET A 172 11.99 4.96 3.65
CA MET A 172 11.30 3.68 3.87
C MET A 172 11.45 2.74 2.66
N ALA A 173 11.39 3.27 1.45
CA ALA A 173 11.55 2.47 0.23
C ALA A 173 12.98 1.94 0.07
N ILE A 174 13.99 2.74 0.43
CA ILE A 174 15.39 2.27 0.50
C ILE A 174 15.56 1.21 1.59
N THR A 175 15.00 1.44 2.78
CA THR A 175 15.05 0.46 3.88
C THR A 175 14.46 -0.89 3.46
N ASN A 176 13.31 -0.87 2.78
CA ASN A 176 12.69 -2.09 2.25
C ASN A 176 13.53 -2.73 1.14
N ALA A 177 14.14 -1.94 0.25
CA ALA A 177 15.01 -2.43 -0.81
C ALA A 177 16.26 -3.12 -0.27
N VAL A 178 16.90 -2.52 0.74
CA VAL A 178 18.04 -3.12 1.45
C VAL A 178 17.63 -4.41 2.14
N GLU A 179 16.51 -4.43 2.85
CA GLU A 179 16.04 -5.64 3.54
C GLU A 179 15.64 -6.76 2.57
N ASP A 180 15.22 -6.42 1.35
CA ASP A 180 15.01 -7.37 0.26
C ASP A 180 16.33 -7.92 -0.31
N LEU A 181 17.31 -7.06 -0.61
CA LEU A 181 18.65 -7.47 -1.04
C LEU A 181 19.35 -8.36 0.00
N LYS A 182 19.21 -8.02 1.29
CA LYS A 182 19.77 -8.78 2.41
C LYS A 182 19.14 -10.16 2.52
N GLN A 183 17.82 -10.25 2.37
CA GLN A 183 17.10 -11.54 2.36
C GLN A 183 17.55 -12.42 1.19
N HIS A 184 17.97 -11.81 0.08
CA HIS A 184 18.54 -12.51 -1.07
C HIS A 184 20.05 -12.74 -0.98
N GLU A 185 20.67 -12.38 0.15
CA GLU A 185 22.10 -12.58 0.42
C GLU A 185 23.02 -11.82 -0.55
N PHE A 186 22.56 -10.72 -1.15
CA PHE A 186 23.43 -9.86 -1.97
C PHE A 186 24.31 -8.93 -1.14
N ILE A 187 23.81 -8.53 0.04
CA ILE A 187 24.43 -7.49 0.86
C ILE A 187 24.47 -7.88 2.33
N ASP A 188 25.39 -7.25 3.04
CA ASP A 188 25.35 -7.04 4.49
C ASP A 188 25.09 -5.57 4.81
N VAL A 189 24.70 -5.30 6.05
CA VAL A 189 24.47 -3.94 6.54
C VAL A 189 25.37 -3.71 7.74
N ASN A 190 26.19 -2.66 7.66
CA ASN A 190 27.16 -2.29 8.69
C ASN A 190 26.76 -0.98 9.38
N GLY A 191 27.15 -0.82 10.65
CA GLY A 191 26.92 0.40 11.43
C GLY A 191 25.69 0.36 12.33
N GLU A 192 25.76 1.06 13.47
CA GLU A 192 24.71 1.07 14.50
C GLU A 192 23.75 2.24 14.35
N LYS A 193 24.28 3.48 14.28
CA LYS A 193 23.50 4.71 14.12
C LYS A 193 23.23 5.03 12.67
N GLU A 194 24.30 5.05 11.87
CA GLU A 194 24.23 5.17 10.42
C GLU A 194 24.51 3.81 9.82
N LYS A 195 23.61 3.38 8.91
CA LYS A 195 23.67 2.07 8.28
C LYS A 195 24.15 2.21 6.85
N TYR A 196 25.10 1.36 6.50
CA TYR A 196 25.76 1.33 5.19
C TYR A 196 25.57 -0.04 4.56
N ILE A 197 25.43 -0.06 3.24
CA ILE A 197 25.34 -1.28 2.44
C ILE A 197 26.76 -1.79 2.20
N LYS A 198 26.95 -3.11 2.29
CA LYS A 198 28.15 -3.76 1.77
C LYS A 198 27.75 -4.92 0.87
N PHE A 199 28.13 -4.89 -0.41
CA PHE A 199 27.89 -6.00 -1.33
C PHE A 199 28.82 -7.17 -1.02
N LYS A 200 28.28 -8.38 -1.11
CA LYS A 200 29.02 -9.62 -0.76
C LYS A 200 29.88 -10.16 -1.89
N TYR A 201 29.55 -9.78 -3.13
CA TYR A 201 30.15 -10.32 -4.34
C TYR A 201 30.64 -9.17 -5.23
N GLU A 202 31.55 -9.49 -6.14
CA GLU A 202 31.94 -8.55 -7.19
C GLU A 202 30.76 -8.26 -8.14
N ARG A 203 30.80 -7.13 -8.84
CA ARG A 203 29.67 -6.67 -9.67
C ARG A 203 29.22 -7.67 -10.74
N SER A 204 30.16 -8.37 -11.37
CA SER A 204 29.85 -9.41 -12.35
C SER A 204 29.19 -10.63 -11.69
N GLU A 205 29.71 -11.07 -10.56
CA GLU A 205 29.15 -12.16 -9.76
C GLU A 205 27.73 -11.83 -9.25
N LEU A 206 27.50 -10.58 -8.82
CA LEU A 206 26.17 -10.08 -8.44
C LEU A 206 25.16 -10.26 -9.58
N TRP A 207 25.54 -9.89 -10.80
CA TRP A 207 24.69 -10.05 -11.98
C TRP A 207 24.38 -11.52 -12.26
N TYR A 208 25.40 -12.38 -12.32
CA TYR A 208 25.22 -13.79 -12.63
C TYR A 208 24.43 -14.53 -11.56
N TYR A 209 24.72 -14.29 -10.28
CA TYR A 209 23.95 -14.86 -9.19
C TYR A 209 22.48 -14.45 -9.26
N ALA A 210 22.19 -13.17 -9.56
CA ALA A 210 20.82 -12.70 -9.71
C ALA A 210 20.07 -13.34 -10.90
N GLN A 211 20.77 -13.59 -12.02
CA GLN A 211 20.22 -14.29 -13.19
C GLN A 211 19.97 -15.77 -12.91
N GLU A 212 20.94 -16.49 -12.35
CA GLU A 212 20.83 -17.93 -12.04
C GLU A 212 19.67 -18.23 -11.08
N GLN A 213 19.50 -17.36 -10.08
CA GLN A 213 18.41 -17.46 -9.12
C GLN A 213 17.07 -16.93 -9.66
N LYS A 214 17.03 -16.47 -10.93
CA LYS A 214 15.85 -15.90 -11.61
C LYS A 214 15.22 -14.72 -10.86
N LEU A 215 16.05 -13.93 -10.18
CA LEU A 215 15.58 -12.85 -9.30
C LEU A 215 15.24 -11.56 -10.05
N LEU A 216 15.84 -11.38 -11.23
CA LEU A 216 15.70 -10.16 -12.04
C LEU A 216 14.46 -10.19 -12.92
N VAL A 217 13.67 -9.12 -12.84
CA VAL A 217 12.39 -8.98 -13.55
C VAL A 217 12.47 -7.86 -14.59
N SER A 218 11.66 -7.98 -15.64
CA SER A 218 11.49 -6.88 -16.60
C SER A 218 11.07 -5.59 -15.89
N PRO A 219 11.67 -4.43 -16.22
CA PRO A 219 11.27 -3.15 -15.66
C PRO A 219 9.90 -2.70 -16.17
N ILE A 220 9.39 -3.29 -17.25
CA ILE A 220 8.13 -2.88 -17.88
C ILE A 220 6.94 -3.39 -17.05
N ILE A 221 6.00 -2.50 -16.75
CA ILE A 221 4.66 -2.84 -16.23
C ILE A 221 3.72 -3.14 -17.40
N LYS A 222 3.73 -2.26 -18.40
CA LYS A 222 2.92 -2.37 -19.62
C LYS A 222 3.45 -1.43 -20.70
N THR A 223 3.05 -1.68 -21.93
CA THR A 223 3.29 -0.81 -23.09
C THR A 223 1.97 -0.21 -23.54
N VAL A 224 1.98 1.07 -23.90
CA VAL A 224 0.82 1.82 -24.38
C VAL A 224 1.21 2.56 -25.64
N TYR A 225 0.41 2.41 -26.70
CA TYR A 225 0.66 3.05 -27.98
C TYR A 225 -0.09 4.36 -28.11
N VAL A 226 0.54 5.37 -28.68
CA VAL A 226 -0.01 6.71 -28.92
C VAL A 226 0.41 7.23 -30.29
N ASP A 227 -0.39 8.11 -30.87
CA ASP A 227 -0.06 8.74 -32.16
C ASP A 227 0.81 9.99 -32.00
N VAL A 228 0.79 10.61 -30.82
CA VAL A 228 1.55 11.83 -30.54
C VAL A 228 2.17 11.73 -29.16
N LEU A 229 3.48 11.96 -29.08
CA LEU A 229 4.16 12.08 -27.79
C LEU A 229 3.74 13.37 -27.07
N PRO A 230 3.45 13.30 -25.76
CA PRO A 230 3.14 14.49 -24.99
C PRO A 230 4.40 15.36 -24.84
N SER A 231 4.33 16.60 -25.31
CA SER A 231 5.43 17.59 -25.29
C SER A 231 5.92 17.95 -23.88
N ASP A 232 5.04 17.80 -22.89
CA ASP A 232 5.25 18.31 -21.53
C ASP A 232 5.90 17.26 -20.61
N SER A 233 6.36 16.14 -21.16
CA SER A 233 7.00 15.05 -20.40
C SER A 233 8.30 14.61 -21.03
N PHE A 234 9.36 14.61 -20.23
CA PHE A 234 10.61 13.98 -20.61
C PHE A 234 10.47 12.46 -20.58
N MET A 235 10.94 11.78 -21.62
CA MET A 235 10.97 10.32 -21.72
C MET A 235 12.28 9.88 -22.35
N LEU A 236 12.78 8.72 -21.95
CA LEU A 236 13.99 8.14 -22.49
C LEU A 236 13.63 7.19 -23.62
N LYS A 237 14.43 7.12 -24.69
CA LYS A 237 14.27 6.05 -25.69
C LYS A 237 14.49 4.70 -25.02
N SER A 238 13.68 3.71 -25.37
CA SER A 238 13.75 2.35 -24.82
C SER A 238 13.68 1.28 -25.90
N ASN A 239 13.70 0.00 -25.52
CA ASN A 239 13.53 -1.13 -26.42
C ASN A 239 14.47 -1.03 -27.66
N ALA A 240 13.99 -1.41 -28.84
CA ALA A 240 14.71 -1.31 -30.10
C ALA A 240 15.11 0.12 -30.51
N SER A 241 14.55 1.17 -29.88
CA SER A 241 15.00 2.56 -30.06
C SER A 241 16.22 2.92 -29.20
N ALA A 242 16.49 2.16 -28.13
CA ALA A 242 17.68 2.30 -27.28
C ALA A 242 18.84 1.39 -27.68
N MET A 243 18.55 0.25 -28.33
CA MET A 243 19.57 -0.71 -28.78
C MET A 243 20.75 -0.10 -29.55
N PRO A 244 20.58 0.91 -30.44
CA PRO A 244 21.70 1.48 -31.19
C PRO A 244 22.75 2.20 -30.32
N GLU A 245 22.41 2.62 -29.09
CA GLU A 245 23.38 3.22 -28.17
C GLU A 245 24.41 2.18 -27.70
N TYR A 246 23.95 0.95 -27.44
CA TYR A 246 24.74 -0.06 -26.76
C TYR A 246 25.24 -1.17 -27.69
N THR A 247 24.75 -1.21 -28.93
CA THR A 247 24.99 -2.32 -29.86
C THR A 247 25.15 -1.82 -31.28
N SER A 248 25.66 -2.68 -32.16
CA SER A 248 25.78 -2.38 -33.59
C SER A 248 24.45 -2.50 -34.37
N LEU A 249 23.30 -2.55 -33.68
CA LEU A 249 21.99 -2.69 -34.31
C LEU A 249 21.49 -1.35 -34.85
N ASN A 250 20.89 -1.42 -36.04
CA ASN A 250 20.15 -0.29 -36.59
C ASN A 250 18.86 -0.04 -35.80
N PRO A 251 18.43 1.23 -35.70
CA PRO A 251 17.18 1.58 -35.05
C PRO A 251 15.98 0.90 -35.72
N SER A 252 15.02 0.52 -34.89
CA SER A 252 13.72 0.00 -35.32
C SER A 252 12.88 1.08 -36.03
N ARG A 253 11.92 0.66 -36.86
CA ARG A 253 10.92 1.58 -37.45
C ARG A 253 9.93 2.12 -36.41
N GLN A 254 9.64 1.33 -35.39
CA GLN A 254 8.79 1.72 -34.28
C GLN A 254 9.64 2.47 -33.25
N ASP A 255 9.18 3.65 -32.85
CA ASP A 255 9.81 4.42 -31.79
C ASP A 255 9.25 4.01 -30.42
N TYR A 256 10.15 3.70 -29.49
CA TYR A 256 9.86 3.27 -28.13
C TYR A 256 10.44 4.24 -27.11
N TYR A 257 9.65 4.52 -26.08
CA TYR A 257 10.01 5.41 -24.99
C TYR A 257 9.64 4.81 -23.64
N ALA A 258 10.49 5.00 -22.64
CA ALA A 258 10.23 4.64 -21.26
C ALA A 258 9.83 5.86 -20.43
N ILE A 259 8.88 5.64 -19.53
CA ILE A 259 8.39 6.65 -18.59
C ILE A 259 8.12 6.04 -17.21
N GLU A 260 8.31 6.86 -16.17
CA GLU A 260 7.95 6.52 -14.80
C GLU A 260 6.42 6.42 -14.61
N LYS A 261 6.00 5.45 -13.79
CA LYS A 261 4.59 5.11 -13.56
C LYS A 261 3.70 6.30 -13.17
N ASN A 262 4.09 7.09 -12.18
CA ASN A 262 3.28 8.21 -11.69
C ASN A 262 3.14 9.32 -12.73
N THR A 263 4.22 9.59 -13.47
CA THR A 263 4.26 10.55 -14.58
C THR A 263 3.30 10.12 -15.69
N PHE A 264 3.35 8.84 -16.08
CA PHE A 264 2.39 8.29 -17.05
C PHE A 264 0.94 8.45 -16.59
N TYR A 265 0.62 8.11 -15.34
CA TYR A 265 -0.75 8.23 -14.85
C TYR A 265 -1.20 9.69 -14.70
N ALA A 266 -0.28 10.63 -14.44
CA ALA A 266 -0.59 12.06 -14.48
C ALA A 266 -0.99 12.52 -15.88
N LEU A 267 -0.23 12.13 -16.91
CA LEU A 267 -0.55 12.41 -18.32
C LEU A 267 -1.90 11.81 -18.72
N LYS A 268 -2.17 10.57 -18.30
CA LYS A 268 -3.43 9.89 -18.56
C LYS A 268 -4.61 10.62 -17.90
N ARG A 269 -4.50 11.03 -16.62
CA ARG A 269 -5.55 11.77 -15.92
C ARG A 269 -5.84 13.13 -16.56
N ASN A 270 -4.82 13.76 -17.14
CA ASN A 270 -4.93 15.06 -17.79
C ASN A 270 -5.29 14.96 -19.29
N ASN A 271 -5.70 13.78 -19.78
CA ASN A 271 -6.06 13.52 -21.18
C ASN A 271 -5.00 13.97 -22.19
N ARG A 272 -3.71 13.79 -21.86
CA ARG A 272 -2.58 14.18 -22.72
C ARG A 272 -2.09 13.08 -23.65
N LEU A 273 -2.64 11.88 -23.55
CA LEU A 273 -2.26 10.75 -24.40
C LEU A 273 -3.25 10.63 -25.57
N VAL A 274 -2.80 11.01 -26.76
CA VAL A 274 -3.63 11.00 -27.98
C VAL A 274 -3.77 9.57 -28.50
N ASN A 275 -5.02 9.11 -28.67
CA ASN A 275 -5.37 7.77 -29.17
C ASN A 275 -4.71 6.60 -28.41
N ALA A 276 -4.53 6.76 -27.10
CA ALA A 276 -3.88 5.75 -26.25
C ALA A 276 -4.58 4.38 -26.31
N ASN A 277 -3.85 3.34 -26.73
CA ASN A 277 -4.36 1.97 -26.82
C ASN A 277 -3.25 0.92 -26.56
N ASP A 278 -3.58 -0.36 -26.66
CA ASP A 278 -2.70 -1.50 -26.36
C ASP A 278 -2.26 -2.30 -27.60
N ARG A 279 -2.51 -1.79 -28.81
CA ARG A 279 -2.29 -2.51 -30.08
C ARG A 279 -1.27 -1.85 -30.99
N GLU A 280 -1.50 -0.59 -31.37
CA GLU A 280 -0.70 0.09 -32.38
C GLU A 280 -0.75 1.62 -32.22
N GLY A 281 0.26 2.29 -32.75
CA GLY A 281 0.37 3.74 -32.76
C GLY A 281 1.76 4.17 -33.23
N GLN A 282 1.91 5.46 -33.54
CA GLN A 282 3.20 5.98 -34.00
C GLN A 282 4.33 5.78 -32.98
N PHE A 283 4.00 5.86 -31.68
CA PHE A 283 4.95 5.73 -30.58
C PHE A 283 4.48 4.68 -29.58
N ALA A 284 5.42 3.90 -29.06
CA ALA A 284 5.19 2.92 -27.99
C ALA A 284 5.79 3.44 -26.68
N ILE A 285 4.95 3.62 -25.66
CA ILE A 285 5.35 4.10 -24.35
C ILE A 285 5.35 2.93 -23.36
N GLU A 286 6.52 2.53 -22.89
CA GLU A 286 6.74 1.55 -21.83
C GLU A 286 6.64 2.24 -20.46
N VAL A 287 5.69 1.79 -19.65
CA VAL A 287 5.52 2.28 -18.27
C VAL A 287 6.36 1.43 -17.34
N TRP A 288 7.38 2.01 -16.70
CA TRP A 288 8.37 1.25 -15.92
C TRP A 288 8.03 1.18 -14.42
N LYS A 289 8.52 0.11 -13.77
CA LYS A 289 8.36 -0.19 -12.33
C LYS A 289 9.16 0.75 -11.42
N TYR A 290 10.24 1.32 -11.94
CA TYR A 290 11.07 2.35 -11.33
C TYR A 290 11.33 3.46 -12.34
N ASN A 291 11.80 4.62 -11.87
CA ASN A 291 12.10 5.74 -12.75
C ASN A 291 13.31 5.41 -13.64
N PRO A 292 13.16 5.32 -14.98
CA PRO A 292 14.27 4.98 -15.87
C PRO A 292 15.40 6.02 -15.84
N LEU A 293 15.08 7.28 -15.49
CA LEU A 293 16.05 8.37 -15.44
C LEU A 293 17.08 8.20 -14.32
N THR A 294 16.72 7.55 -13.21
CA THR A 294 17.56 7.47 -12.01
C THR A 294 18.93 6.84 -12.26
N ILE A 295 19.02 5.85 -13.16
CA ILE A 295 20.30 5.23 -13.56
C ILE A 295 20.87 5.94 -14.79
N ALA A 296 20.04 6.23 -15.79
CA ALA A 296 20.49 6.76 -17.06
C ALA A 296 21.07 8.19 -16.99
N GLU A 297 20.65 9.01 -16.01
CA GLU A 297 21.07 10.42 -15.90
C GLU A 297 22.58 10.60 -15.72
N GLU A 298 23.26 9.66 -15.05
CA GLU A 298 24.71 9.73 -14.81
C GLU A 298 25.53 8.97 -15.85
N MET A 299 24.91 8.50 -16.93
CA MET A 299 25.59 7.82 -18.01
C MET A 299 25.98 8.81 -19.10
N ASP A 300 27.21 8.69 -19.59
CA ASP A 300 27.71 9.43 -20.74
C ASP A 300 27.32 8.69 -22.03
N ASN A 301 26.05 8.82 -22.41
CA ASN A 301 25.48 8.23 -23.61
C ASN A 301 25.28 9.32 -24.69
N ASP A 302 25.50 8.97 -25.95
CA ASP A 302 25.27 9.88 -27.08
C ASP A 302 23.77 10.14 -27.30
N LEU A 303 22.95 9.12 -27.05
CA LEU A 303 21.50 9.17 -27.12
C LEU A 303 20.85 9.30 -25.72
N VAL A 304 19.69 9.97 -25.70
CA VAL A 304 18.82 10.04 -24.53
C VAL A 304 18.05 8.72 -24.41
N VAL A 305 18.67 7.71 -23.79
CA VAL A 305 18.17 6.33 -23.69
C VAL A 305 18.14 5.83 -22.24
N VAL A 306 17.38 4.76 -22.00
CA VAL A 306 17.37 4.02 -20.73
C VAL A 306 18.68 3.27 -20.49
N ASP A 307 18.98 2.93 -19.24
CA ASP A 307 20.20 2.21 -18.88
C ASP A 307 20.29 0.81 -19.53
N PRO A 308 21.52 0.30 -19.80
CA PRO A 308 21.74 -0.89 -20.61
C PRO A 308 21.26 -2.18 -19.95
N LEU A 309 21.33 -2.30 -18.62
CA LEU A 309 20.93 -3.53 -17.93
C LEU A 309 19.41 -3.61 -17.76
N SER A 310 18.74 -2.49 -17.51
CA SER A 310 17.28 -2.44 -17.55
C SER A 310 16.75 -2.70 -18.97
N LEU A 311 17.44 -2.19 -20.00
CA LEU A 311 17.12 -2.51 -21.40
C LEU A 311 17.30 -4.01 -21.68
N TYR A 312 18.39 -4.61 -21.21
CA TYR A 312 18.59 -6.04 -21.31
C TYR A 312 17.41 -6.80 -20.68
N LEU A 313 17.02 -6.43 -19.46
CA LEU A 313 15.93 -7.10 -18.74
C LEU A 313 14.56 -6.91 -19.39
N SER A 314 14.35 -5.85 -20.19
CA SER A 314 13.10 -5.67 -20.92
C SER A 314 13.01 -6.51 -22.20
N LEU A 315 14.16 -6.93 -22.75
CA LEU A 315 14.28 -7.65 -24.01
C LEU A 315 14.76 -9.10 -23.87
N LYS A 316 15.15 -9.55 -22.66
CA LYS A 316 15.76 -10.86 -22.42
C LYS A 316 14.93 -12.07 -22.88
N ASP A 317 13.62 -11.91 -22.97
CA ASP A 317 12.68 -12.96 -23.39
C ASP A 317 12.31 -12.85 -24.89
N SER A 318 13.01 -12.00 -25.66
CA SER A 318 12.88 -11.89 -27.12
C SER A 318 13.37 -13.15 -27.81
N HIS A 319 12.74 -13.51 -28.93
CA HIS A 319 13.16 -14.63 -29.80
C HIS A 319 13.75 -14.14 -31.14
N ASP A 320 14.06 -12.85 -31.24
CA ASP A 320 14.74 -12.28 -32.40
C ASP A 320 16.25 -12.43 -32.22
N GLU A 321 16.87 -13.25 -33.08
CA GLU A 321 18.32 -13.52 -33.07
C GLU A 321 19.16 -12.23 -33.08
N ARG A 322 18.71 -11.18 -33.76
CA ARG A 322 19.43 -9.90 -33.81
C ARG A 322 19.39 -9.20 -32.46
N VAL A 323 18.26 -9.28 -31.76
CA VAL A 323 18.12 -8.72 -30.41
C VAL A 323 18.99 -9.52 -29.45
N GLU A 324 18.96 -10.85 -29.52
CA GLU A 324 19.80 -11.73 -28.69
C GLU A 324 21.29 -11.39 -28.85
N MET A 325 21.80 -11.27 -30.08
CA MET A 325 23.18 -10.84 -30.34
C MET A 325 23.51 -9.44 -29.80
N GLY A 326 22.53 -8.53 -29.80
CA GLY A 326 22.69 -7.20 -29.21
C GLY A 326 22.77 -7.26 -27.68
N LEU A 327 21.96 -8.12 -27.06
CA LEU A 327 21.96 -8.32 -25.62
C LEU A 327 23.29 -8.92 -25.13
N GLU A 328 23.92 -9.80 -25.91
CA GLU A 328 25.26 -10.31 -25.60
C GLU A 328 26.31 -9.20 -25.56
N GLN A 329 26.30 -8.27 -26.53
CA GLN A 329 27.19 -7.10 -26.54
C GLN A 329 27.00 -6.21 -25.30
N ILE A 330 25.76 -6.05 -24.83
CA ILE A 330 25.47 -5.31 -23.59
C ILE A 330 26.13 -5.98 -22.40
N ILE A 331 26.00 -7.30 -22.26
CA ILE A 331 26.62 -8.03 -21.14
C ILE A 331 28.14 -7.96 -21.21
N GLU A 332 28.72 -8.17 -22.39
CA GLU A 332 30.17 -8.09 -22.59
C GLU A 332 30.73 -6.70 -22.22
N LYS A 333 30.00 -5.62 -22.54
CA LYS A 333 30.48 -4.25 -22.27
C LYS A 333 30.27 -3.77 -20.83
N TYR A 334 29.15 -4.14 -20.21
CA TYR A 334 28.74 -3.56 -18.92
C TYR A 334 28.87 -4.51 -17.72
N ILE A 335 29.04 -5.81 -17.95
CA ILE A 335 29.26 -6.81 -16.90
C ILE A 335 30.72 -7.29 -16.89
N TRP A 336 31.35 -7.51 -18.05
CA TRP A 336 32.78 -7.82 -18.16
C TRP A 336 33.65 -6.55 -18.12
#